data_AF-A0A535YQV7-F1
#
_entry.id   AF-A0A535YQV7-F1
#
_cell.length_a   1.000
_cell.length_b   1.000
_cell.length_c   1.000
_cell.angle_alpha   90.00
_cell.angle_beta   90.00
_cell.angle_gamma   90.00
#
_symmetry.space_group_name_H-M   'P 1'
#
loop_
_entity.id
_entity.type
_entity.pdbx_description
1 polymer ?
#
loop_
_entity_poly.entity_id
_entity_poly.type
_entity_poly.pdbx_seq_one_letter_code
_entity_poly.pdbx_strand_id
1 'polypeptide(L)'
;MVSAGLRAERARARHRIRARRQRGHHPHRRPRGVSRRDDRDRGRTLFGSLVRVCDRGKAGAGPVLIGDDVWIAHGAIIEPGVTIGSGSVVAAGSVVSCDVPPGSLAIGNPARCMSLSLRSDEPRAADERGLPR
;
A
#
# COMPACT_ATOMS: atom_id res chain seq x y z
N MET A 1 31.31 -17.21 35.72
CA MET A 1 31.97 -17.30 34.39
C MET A 1 31.02 -16.98 33.21
N VAL A 2 30.01 -16.09 33.35
CA VAL A 2 29.02 -15.79 32.28
C VAL A 2 29.35 -14.51 31.50
N SER A 3 30.33 -13.71 31.95
CA SER A 3 30.55 -12.35 31.42
C SER A 3 31.47 -12.25 30.20
N ALA A 4 32.16 -13.33 29.83
CA ALA A 4 33.08 -13.33 28.67
C ALA A 4 32.36 -13.59 27.33
N GLY A 5 31.34 -14.45 27.31
CA GLY A 5 30.59 -14.80 26.08
C GLY A 5 29.78 -13.63 25.52
N LEU A 6 29.13 -12.86 26.39
CA LEU A 6 28.25 -11.75 25.98
C LEU A 6 28.99 -10.57 25.35
N ARG A 7 30.29 -10.40 25.64
CA ARG A 7 31.13 -9.35 25.03
C ARG A 7 31.57 -9.72 23.61
N ALA A 8 31.86 -11.00 23.35
CA ALA A 8 32.22 -11.49 22.02
C ALA A 8 31.04 -11.44 21.04
N GLU A 9 29.82 -11.69 21.53
CA GLU A 9 28.60 -11.69 20.71
C GLU A 9 28.17 -10.27 20.30
N ARG A 10 28.31 -9.29 21.19
CA ARG A 10 28.07 -7.87 20.89
C ARG A 10 29.07 -7.28 19.89
N ALA A 11 30.32 -7.75 19.89
CA ALA A 11 31.33 -7.34 18.91
C ALA A 11 31.01 -7.83 17.48
N ARG A 12 30.56 -9.09 17.34
CA ARG A 12 30.14 -9.68 16.06
C ARG A 12 28.87 -9.03 15.50
N ALA A 13 27.93 -8.65 16.38
CA ALA A 13 26.71 -7.92 15.99
C ALA A 13 27.03 -6.52 15.43
N ARG A 14 27.98 -5.80 16.03
CA ARG A 14 28.41 -4.47 15.55
C ARG A 14 29.12 -4.52 14.20
N HIS A 15 29.90 -5.58 13.94
CA HIS A 15 30.55 -5.79 12.64
C HIS A 15 29.52 -6.08 11.53
N ARG A 16 28.47 -6.87 11.81
CA ARG A 16 27.37 -7.12 10.86
C ARG A 16 26.54 -5.88 10.52
N ILE A 17 26.36 -4.96 11.47
CA ILE A 17 25.61 -3.71 11.26
C ILE A 17 26.45 -2.71 10.43
N ARG A 18 27.76 -2.61 10.65
CA ARG A 18 28.64 -1.74 9.85
C ARG A 18 28.87 -2.26 8.42
N ALA A 19 28.94 -3.58 8.21
CA ALA A 19 29.14 -4.16 6.88
C ALA A 19 27.94 -3.97 5.93
N ARG A 20 26.72 -3.71 6.45
CA ARG A 20 25.53 -3.40 5.64
C ARG A 20 25.44 -1.94 5.19
N ARG A 21 26.24 -1.03 5.75
CA ARG A 21 26.22 0.40 5.39
C ARG A 21 27.05 0.77 4.16
N GLN A 22 27.86 -0.14 3.61
CA GLN A 22 28.81 0.17 2.54
C GLN A 22 28.48 -0.42 1.16
N ARG A 23 27.27 -0.97 0.96
CA ARG A 23 26.80 -1.24 -0.41
C ARG A 23 25.98 -0.03 -0.87
N GLY A 24 26.71 0.95 -1.38
CA GLY A 24 26.13 2.02 -2.17
C GLY A 24 25.45 1.39 -3.38
N HIS A 25 24.13 1.34 -3.36
CA HIS A 25 23.35 1.26 -4.57
C HIS A 25 22.54 2.53 -4.64
N HIS A 26 22.80 3.31 -5.68
CA HIS A 26 22.13 4.57 -5.95
C HIS A 26 21.05 4.30 -7.00
N PRO A 27 19.82 3.89 -6.65
CA PRO A 27 18.75 3.92 -7.61
C PRO A 27 18.18 5.34 -7.59
N HIS A 28 18.16 5.94 -8.78
CA HIS A 28 17.32 7.06 -9.21
C HIS A 28 16.40 7.61 -8.13
N ARG A 29 16.62 8.88 -7.72
CA ARG A 29 15.65 9.64 -6.92
C ARG A 29 14.31 9.64 -7.64
N ARG A 30 13.44 8.73 -7.22
CA ARG A 30 12.05 8.61 -7.69
C ARG A 30 11.24 9.78 -7.15
N PRO A 31 10.18 10.22 -7.84
CA PRO A 31 9.33 11.30 -7.36
C PRO A 31 8.87 10.99 -5.93
N ARG A 32 9.23 11.87 -4.99
CA ARG A 32 8.79 11.82 -3.60
C ARG A 32 7.29 12.11 -3.61
N GLY A 33 6.45 11.14 -3.26
CA GLY A 33 5.03 11.40 -3.08
C GLY A 33 4.09 10.20 -3.20
N VAL A 34 4.50 9.12 -3.88
CA VAL A 34 3.65 7.92 -4.01
C VAL A 34 4.46 6.72 -3.54
N SER A 35 4.11 6.16 -2.38
CA SER A 35 4.67 4.87 -1.96
C SER A 35 4.21 3.84 -2.99
N ARG A 36 5.13 3.23 -3.74
CA ARG A 36 4.80 1.97 -4.42
C ARG A 36 4.37 1.02 -3.30
N ARG A 37 3.26 0.31 -3.52
CA ARG A 37 2.85 -0.78 -2.63
C ARG A 37 4.04 -1.72 -2.51
N ASP A 38 4.63 -1.78 -1.32
CA ASP A 38 5.75 -2.69 -1.05
C ASP A 38 5.18 -4.12 -1.14
N ASP A 39 5.96 -5.10 -1.60
CA ASP A 39 5.52 -6.49 -1.62
C ASP A 39 5.18 -6.98 -0.19
N ARG A 40 5.76 -6.35 0.85
CA ARG A 40 5.41 -6.59 2.26
C ARG A 40 4.04 -6.09 2.68
N ASP A 41 3.46 -5.18 1.90
CA ASP A 41 2.12 -4.62 2.12
C ASP A 41 1.04 -5.40 1.36
N ARG A 42 1.42 -6.39 0.54
CA ARG A 42 0.46 -7.31 -0.10
C ARG A 42 -0.27 -8.13 0.97
N GLY A 43 -1.57 -8.32 0.77
CA GLY A 43 -2.47 -9.00 1.69
C GLY A 43 -2.89 -8.14 2.89
N ARG A 44 -2.57 -6.84 2.90
CA ARG A 44 -2.96 -5.92 3.99
C ARG A 44 -3.93 -4.87 3.48
N THR A 45 -4.97 -4.63 4.28
CA THR A 45 -5.82 -3.46 4.13
C THR A 45 -5.12 -2.25 4.77
N LEU A 46 -4.95 -1.19 3.98
CA LEU A 46 -4.15 -0.01 4.32
C LEU A 46 -5.03 1.23 4.38
N PHE A 47 -4.80 2.04 5.41
CA PHE A 47 -5.41 3.35 5.57
C PHE A 47 -4.35 4.45 5.50
N GLY A 48 -4.53 5.38 4.56
CA GLY A 48 -3.80 6.63 4.54
C GLY A 48 -4.20 7.52 5.71
N SER A 49 -3.42 8.58 5.94
CA SER A 49 -3.78 9.56 6.97
C SER A 49 -5.09 10.27 6.64
N LEU A 50 -5.85 10.65 7.67
CA LEU A 50 -7.11 11.41 7.54
C LEU A 50 -8.21 10.71 6.73
N VAL A 51 -8.18 9.38 6.62
CA VAL A 51 -9.33 8.63 6.08
C VAL A 51 -10.50 8.75 7.04
N ARG A 52 -11.67 9.10 6.50
CA ARG A 52 -12.93 9.16 7.24
C ARG A 52 -13.82 8.00 6.83
N VAL A 53 -14.09 7.10 7.77
CA VAL A 53 -15.09 6.04 7.63
C VAL A 53 -16.35 6.47 8.37
N CYS A 54 -17.40 6.82 7.63
CA CYS A 54 -18.67 7.24 8.22
C CYS A 54 -19.52 5.98 8.50
N ASP A 55 -19.40 5.34 9.66
CA ASP A 55 -20.23 4.16 9.99
C ASP A 55 -21.61 4.48 10.62
N ARG A 56 -21.79 5.71 11.13
CA ARG A 56 -23.07 6.23 11.64
C ARG A 56 -23.64 7.26 10.68
N GLY A 57 -24.50 6.80 9.77
CA GLY A 57 -25.27 7.64 8.85
C GLY A 57 -26.65 8.04 9.40
N LYS A 58 -27.43 8.75 8.57
CA LYS A 58 -28.87 8.97 8.79
C LYS A 58 -29.57 7.63 9.11
N ALA A 59 -30.64 7.68 9.89
CA ALA A 59 -31.41 6.50 10.28
C ALA A 59 -31.66 5.56 9.07
N GLY A 60 -31.10 4.35 9.12
CA GLY A 60 -31.21 3.34 8.07
C GLY A 60 -29.94 3.02 7.29
N ALA A 61 -28.84 3.77 7.46
CA ALA A 61 -27.58 3.41 6.82
C ALA A 61 -26.88 2.24 7.55
N GLY A 62 -26.41 1.25 6.78
CA GLY A 62 -25.66 0.09 7.28
C GLY A 62 -24.19 0.39 7.61
N PRO A 63 -23.46 -0.58 8.18
CA PRO A 63 -22.03 -0.45 8.42
C PRO A 63 -21.24 -0.33 7.10
N VAL A 64 -20.06 0.27 7.17
CA VAL A 64 -19.09 0.23 6.06
C VAL A 64 -18.34 -1.10 6.11
N LEU A 65 -18.35 -1.82 4.99
CA LEU A 65 -17.65 -3.11 4.85
C LEU A 65 -16.41 -2.92 3.97
N ILE A 66 -15.24 -3.34 4.45
CA ILE A 66 -13.97 -3.22 3.73
C ILE A 66 -13.36 -4.60 3.58
N GLY A 67 -13.16 -5.03 2.35
CA GLY A 67 -12.54 -6.31 2.02
C GLY A 67 -11.04 -6.36 2.30
N ASP A 68 -10.45 -7.49 1.97
CA ASP A 68 -9.02 -7.74 2.14
C ASP A 68 -8.20 -6.99 1.09
N ASP A 69 -6.94 -6.68 1.42
CA ASP A 69 -5.98 -6.10 0.49
C ASP A 69 -6.45 -4.75 -0.12
N VAL A 70 -7.32 -4.02 0.57
CA VAL A 70 -7.82 -2.72 0.11
C VAL A 70 -6.86 -1.61 0.50
N TRP A 71 -6.58 -0.68 -0.43
CA TRP A 71 -5.81 0.52 -0.10
C TRP A 71 -6.67 1.78 -0.17
N ILE A 72 -6.90 2.41 0.98
CA ILE A 72 -7.63 3.67 1.08
C ILE A 72 -6.63 4.80 1.27
N ALA A 73 -6.46 5.65 0.26
CA ALA A 73 -5.45 6.70 0.28
C ALA A 73 -5.85 7.92 1.14
N HIS A 74 -4.89 8.81 1.33
CA HIS A 74 -4.99 9.98 2.21
C HIS A 74 -6.27 10.80 1.98
N GLY A 75 -6.96 11.15 3.07
CA GLY A 75 -8.10 12.07 3.04
C GLY A 75 -9.35 11.55 2.33
N ALA A 76 -9.42 10.26 1.98
CA ALA A 76 -10.64 9.67 1.42
C ALA A 76 -11.77 9.62 2.45
N ILE A 77 -13.01 9.81 1.97
CA ILE A 77 -14.24 9.77 2.76
C ILE A 77 -15.08 8.61 2.22
N ILE A 78 -15.48 7.70 3.11
CA ILE A 78 -16.35 6.57 2.80
C ILE A 78 -17.70 6.82 3.46
N GLU A 79 -18.76 6.91 2.65
CA GLU A 79 -20.12 7.14 3.15
C GLU A 79 -20.70 5.88 3.83
N PRO A 80 -21.69 6.06 4.72
CA PRO A 80 -22.36 4.96 5.41
C PRO A 80 -22.97 3.93 4.46
N GLY A 81 -22.89 2.65 4.84
CA GLY A 81 -23.50 1.52 4.10
C GLY A 81 -22.72 1.05 2.87
N VAL A 82 -21.57 1.64 2.57
CA VAL A 82 -20.75 1.27 1.41
C VAL A 82 -19.94 -0.01 1.68
N THR A 83 -19.90 -0.89 0.69
CA THR A 83 -19.00 -2.04 0.61
C THR A 83 -17.84 -1.76 -0.35
N ILE A 84 -16.61 -1.94 0.12
CA ILE A 84 -15.39 -1.87 -0.67
C ILE A 84 -14.85 -3.28 -0.89
N GLY A 85 -14.89 -3.75 -2.14
CA GLY A 85 -14.42 -5.08 -2.52
C GLY A 85 -12.91 -5.26 -2.36
N SER A 86 -12.49 -6.51 -2.19
CA SER A 86 -11.09 -6.87 -1.96
C SER A 86 -10.16 -6.46 -3.10
N GLY A 87 -8.92 -6.10 -2.78
CA GLY A 87 -7.91 -5.67 -3.75
C GLY A 87 -8.18 -4.31 -4.40
N SER A 88 -9.21 -3.59 -3.95
CA SER A 88 -9.57 -2.28 -4.50
C SER A 88 -8.72 -1.15 -3.92
N VAL A 89 -8.65 -0.06 -4.66
CA VAL A 89 -7.92 1.16 -4.28
C VAL A 89 -8.89 2.33 -4.27
N VAL A 90 -8.87 3.11 -3.19
CA VAL A 90 -9.58 4.39 -3.10
C VAL A 90 -8.56 5.51 -3.18
N ALA A 91 -8.67 6.36 -4.20
CA ALA A 91 -7.72 7.45 -4.44
C ALA A 91 -7.84 8.56 -3.38
N ALA A 92 -6.76 9.32 -3.20
CA ALA A 92 -6.69 10.37 -2.20
C ALA A 92 -7.78 11.43 -2.40
N GLY A 93 -8.42 11.87 -1.32
CA GLY A 93 -9.50 12.86 -1.35
C GLY A 93 -10.79 12.42 -2.02
N SER A 94 -10.96 11.13 -2.33
CA SER A 94 -12.20 10.63 -2.95
C SER A 94 -13.36 10.56 -1.96
N VAL A 95 -14.59 10.79 -2.44
CA VAL A 95 -15.83 10.62 -1.66
C VAL A 95 -16.60 9.44 -2.22
N VAL A 96 -16.56 8.32 -1.52
CA VAL A 96 -17.14 7.05 -1.95
C VAL A 96 -18.57 6.96 -1.43
N SER A 97 -19.54 7.21 -2.31
CA SER A 97 -20.97 7.21 -2.00
C SER A 97 -21.73 5.96 -2.47
N CYS A 98 -21.05 5.03 -3.15
CA CYS A 98 -21.60 3.79 -3.68
C CYS A 98 -20.59 2.65 -3.53
N ASP A 99 -21.05 1.41 -3.59
CA ASP A 99 -20.20 0.22 -3.51
C ASP A 99 -19.08 0.23 -4.56
N VAL A 100 -17.90 -0.24 -4.13
CA VAL A 100 -16.71 -0.38 -4.97
C VAL A 100 -16.52 -1.86 -5.28
N PRO A 101 -16.62 -2.29 -6.55
CA PRO A 101 -16.38 -3.68 -6.92
C PRO A 101 -14.96 -4.13 -6.54
N PRO A 102 -14.72 -5.44 -6.31
CA PRO A 102 -13.37 -5.96 -6.08
C PRO A 102 -12.40 -5.62 -7.21
N GLY A 103 -11.12 -5.43 -6.89
CA GLY A 103 -10.07 -5.13 -7.86
C GLY A 103 -10.32 -3.85 -8.68
N SER A 104 -10.97 -2.85 -8.09
CA SER A 104 -11.33 -1.59 -8.77
C SER A 104 -10.66 -0.38 -8.13
N LEU A 105 -10.45 0.67 -8.92
CA LEU A 105 -10.04 1.99 -8.48
C LEU A 105 -11.25 2.90 -8.32
N ALA A 106 -11.51 3.39 -7.12
CA ALA A 106 -12.49 4.45 -6.85
C ALA A 106 -11.78 5.81 -6.76
N ILE A 107 -12.18 6.78 -7.58
CA ILE A 107 -11.54 8.10 -7.65
C ILE A 107 -12.54 9.24 -7.84
N GLY A 108 -12.31 10.36 -7.15
CA GLY A 108 -13.04 11.63 -7.31
C GLY A 108 -14.13 11.87 -6.27
N ASN A 109 -14.87 12.97 -6.44
CA ASN A 109 -15.98 13.38 -5.59
C ASN A 109 -17.16 13.84 -6.47
N PRO A 110 -18.24 13.05 -6.62
CA PRO A 110 -18.40 11.69 -6.10
C PRO A 110 -17.48 10.68 -6.80
N ALA A 111 -17.07 9.63 -6.09
CA ALA A 111 -16.14 8.65 -6.61
C ALA A 111 -16.74 7.86 -7.79
N ARG A 112 -15.94 7.66 -8.84
CA ARG A 112 -16.24 6.77 -9.95
C ARG A 112 -15.31 5.56 -9.91
N CYS A 113 -15.88 4.38 -10.15
CA CYS A 113 -15.14 3.12 -10.16
C CYS A 113 -14.61 2.81 -11.57
N MET A 114 -13.35 2.40 -11.64
CA MET A 114 -12.67 1.93 -12.85
C MET A 114 -12.00 0.59 -12.55
N SER A 115 -11.96 -0.34 -13.51
CA SER A 115 -11.26 -1.61 -13.31
C SER A 115 -9.76 -1.38 -13.12
N LEU A 116 -9.19 -1.95 -12.05
CA LEU A 116 -7.75 -1.90 -11.79
C LEU A 116 -7.03 -2.98 -12.61
N SER A 117 -7.20 -2.97 -13.94
CA SER A 117 -6.31 -3.72 -14.82
C SER A 117 -5.00 -2.96 -14.93
N LEU A 118 -4.13 -3.09 -13.92
CA LEU A 118 -2.72 -2.92 -14.20
C LEU A 118 -2.43 -3.97 -15.26
N ARG A 119 -2.08 -3.54 -16.49
CA ARG A 119 -1.38 -4.43 -17.40
C ARG A 119 -0.26 -5.03 -16.56
N SER A 120 -0.35 -6.33 -16.34
CA SER A 120 0.81 -7.06 -15.88
C SER A 120 1.76 -6.95 -17.06
N ASP A 121 2.59 -5.90 -17.07
CA ASP A 121 3.87 -6.01 -17.75
C ASP A 121 4.54 -7.17 -17.02
N GLU A 122 4.32 -8.39 -17.52
CA GLU A 122 5.42 -9.36 -17.50
C GLU A 122 6.64 -8.55 -17.95
N PRO A 123 7.75 -8.57 -17.19
CA PRO A 123 8.93 -7.82 -17.59
C PRO A 123 9.20 -8.21 -19.04
N ARG A 124 8.98 -7.28 -19.98
CA ARG A 124 9.25 -7.48 -21.41
C ARG A 124 10.62 -8.13 -21.42
N ALA A 125 10.67 -9.41 -21.80
CA ALA A 125 11.86 -10.24 -21.62
C ALA A 125 13.05 -9.38 -22.02
N ALA A 126 13.84 -8.99 -21.01
CA ALA A 126 14.94 -8.09 -21.25
C ALA A 126 15.83 -8.80 -22.28
N ASP A 127 16.28 -8.07 -23.30
CA ASP A 127 17.31 -8.65 -24.16
C ASP A 127 18.56 -8.95 -23.31
N GLU A 128 19.56 -9.63 -23.88
CA GLU A 128 20.78 -10.00 -23.13
C GLU A 128 21.55 -8.80 -22.54
N ARG A 129 21.14 -7.56 -22.87
CA ARG A 129 21.70 -6.31 -22.35
C ARG A 129 20.86 -5.66 -21.24
N GLY A 130 19.73 -6.24 -20.85
CA GLY A 130 18.94 -5.77 -19.72
C GLY A 130 18.05 -4.55 -20.02
N LEU A 131 17.80 -4.21 -21.28
CA LEU A 131 16.91 -3.10 -21.67
C LEU A 131 15.52 -3.61 -22.11
N PRO A 132 14.44 -2.84 -21.85
CA PRO A 132 13.12 -3.17 -22.40
C PRO A 132 13.13 -3.01 -23.93
N ARG A 133 12.52 -3.96 -24.64
CA ARG A 133 12.18 -3.83 -26.06
C ARG A 133 11.15 -2.72 -26.29
#